data_AF-A0A8H6X4Y7-F1
#
_entry.id   AF-A0A8H6X4Y7-F1
#
_cell.length_a   1.000
_cell.length_b   1.000
_cell.length_c   1.000
_cell.angle_alpha   90.00
_cell.angle_beta   90.00
_cell.angle_gamma   90.00
#
_symmetry.space_group_name_H-M   'P 1'
#
loop_
_entity.id
_entity.type
_entity.pdbx_description
1 polymer ?
#
loop_
_entity_poly.entity_id
_entity_poly.type
_entity_poly.pdbx_seq_one_letter_code
_entity_poly.pdbx_strand_id
1 'polypeptide(L)'
;MLSTLAADRLRVADFDAKILDLQRAISALQVERALVQERLDSYKYPVLTLPNEIVAEIFVHFLPLLLPLWRAISLSLNDIALQSAHISDIFGRSGRCPLSIELDQYEDRYGYDNPADPVQPSELLPTIVPHSARWEYLTLRLFEHLPTIECPMPLLRHLDLSLGDTNPNSPYITAFSELPRIRTVVLDDVANSIVVLPWAQLTSPTLARLDSHECASILHQTSNLVHCVLRLCFSVQGEQEQTADITLPALESLTFMESASVPIEGYLETFIVPALRTLQIMEMFLRPRPSDLLTSFISKSGCELQEVRITGRRRVITNAIKKIISLDP
;
A
#
# COMPACT_ATOMS: atom_id res chain seq x y z
N MET A 1 46.27 6.32 -26.36
CA MET A 1 45.02 5.84 -26.99
C MET A 1 45.04 4.36 -27.40
N LEU A 2 46.19 3.72 -27.69
CA LEU A 2 46.19 2.28 -28.04
C LEU A 2 45.97 1.33 -26.84
N SER A 3 46.26 1.79 -25.61
CA SER A 3 46.09 1.01 -24.37
C SER A 3 44.62 0.70 -24.04
N THR A 4 43.66 1.46 -24.56
CA THR A 4 42.23 1.26 -24.27
C THR A 4 41.64 0.15 -25.15
N LEU A 5 42.09 0.04 -26.41
CA LEU A 5 41.58 -0.96 -27.36
C LEU A 5 41.86 -2.41 -26.93
N ALA A 6 43.05 -2.68 -26.38
CA ALA A 6 43.40 -4.02 -25.90
C ALA A 6 42.59 -4.41 -24.64
N ALA A 7 42.37 -3.45 -23.73
CA ALA A 7 41.55 -3.65 -22.55
C ALA A 7 40.08 -3.90 -22.92
N ASP A 8 39.54 -3.16 -23.89
CA ASP A 8 38.17 -3.34 -24.37
C ASP A 8 37.98 -4.71 -25.03
N ARG A 9 38.96 -5.20 -25.82
CA ARG A 9 38.91 -6.55 -26.42
C ARG A 9 38.90 -7.66 -25.37
N LEU A 10 39.72 -7.53 -24.33
CA LEU A 10 39.72 -8.50 -23.22
C LEU A 10 38.35 -8.49 -22.51
N ARG A 11 37.78 -7.30 -22.30
CA ARG A 11 36.47 -7.15 -21.66
C ARG A 11 35.33 -7.73 -22.51
N VAL A 12 35.40 -7.61 -23.84
CA VAL A 12 34.44 -8.26 -24.75
C VAL A 12 34.55 -9.78 -24.64
N ALA A 13 35.75 -10.34 -24.65
CA ALA A 13 35.95 -11.78 -24.49
C ALA A 13 35.41 -12.30 -23.13
N ASP A 14 35.60 -11.53 -22.05
CA ASP A 14 35.02 -11.84 -20.74
C ASP A 14 33.48 -11.79 -20.76
N PHE A 15 32.88 -10.84 -21.48
CA PHE A 15 31.44 -10.78 -21.65
C PHE A 15 30.89 -11.94 -22.47
N ASP A 16 31.54 -12.31 -23.56
CA ASP A 16 31.14 -13.44 -24.39
C ASP A 16 31.17 -14.76 -23.59
N ALA A 17 32.21 -14.95 -22.76
CA ALA A 17 32.29 -16.09 -21.85
C ALA A 17 31.12 -16.12 -20.86
N LYS A 18 30.79 -14.96 -20.24
CA LYS A 18 29.64 -14.85 -19.32
C LYS A 18 28.30 -15.08 -20.00
N ILE A 19 28.11 -14.56 -21.22
CA ILE A 19 26.89 -14.78 -22.01
C ILE A 19 26.71 -16.27 -22.24
N LEU A 20 27.78 -16.96 -22.63
CA LEU A 20 27.74 -18.40 -22.89
C LEU A 20 27.44 -19.22 -21.63
N ASP A 21 28.01 -18.84 -20.47
CA ASP A 21 27.67 -19.47 -19.19
C ASP A 21 26.21 -19.24 -18.78
N LEU A 22 25.68 -18.02 -18.95
CA LEU A 22 24.28 -17.72 -18.70
C LEU A 22 23.34 -18.49 -19.63
N GLN A 23 23.69 -18.66 -20.91
CA GLN A 23 22.92 -19.47 -21.85
C GLN A 23 22.87 -20.94 -21.44
N ARG A 24 23.97 -21.49 -20.91
CA ARG A 24 23.98 -22.86 -20.33
C ARG A 24 23.07 -22.96 -19.11
N ALA A 25 23.13 -21.98 -18.21
CA ALA A 25 22.26 -21.94 -17.03
C ALA A 25 20.77 -21.83 -17.40
N ILE A 26 20.42 -20.99 -18.38
CA ILE A 26 19.04 -20.88 -18.90
C ILE A 26 18.58 -22.21 -19.49
N SER A 27 19.41 -22.85 -20.31
CA SER A 27 19.09 -24.15 -20.90
C SER A 27 18.84 -25.23 -19.83
N ALA A 28 19.66 -25.25 -18.77
CA ALA A 28 19.50 -26.17 -17.65
C ALA A 28 18.17 -25.94 -16.89
N LEU A 29 17.83 -24.68 -16.61
CA LEU A 29 16.55 -24.32 -15.96
C LEU A 29 15.35 -24.64 -16.85
N GLN A 30 15.47 -24.53 -18.18
CA GLN A 30 14.41 -24.92 -19.11
C GLN A 30 14.16 -26.43 -19.07
N VAL A 31 15.22 -27.24 -18.98
CA VAL A 31 15.10 -28.70 -18.80
C VAL A 31 14.44 -29.02 -17.46
N GLU A 32 14.87 -28.38 -16.37
CA GLU A 32 14.26 -28.57 -15.05
C GLU A 32 12.78 -28.18 -15.03
N ARG A 33 12.43 -27.03 -15.64
CA ARG A 33 11.04 -26.59 -15.80
C ARG A 33 10.22 -27.63 -16.57
N ALA A 34 10.75 -28.20 -17.65
CA ALA A 34 10.05 -29.23 -18.42
C ALA A 34 9.76 -30.47 -17.57
N LEU A 35 10.73 -30.92 -16.77
CA LEU A 35 10.55 -32.05 -15.84
C LEU A 35 9.52 -31.75 -14.76
N VAL A 36 9.52 -30.53 -14.20
CA VAL A 36 8.51 -30.10 -13.21
C VAL A 36 7.13 -30.04 -13.84
N GLN A 37 7.01 -29.52 -15.06
CA GLN A 37 5.74 -29.46 -15.79
C GLN A 37 5.21 -30.86 -16.08
N GLU A 38 6.04 -31.78 -16.57
CA GLU A 38 5.65 -33.18 -16.81
C GLU A 38 5.14 -33.84 -15.51
N ARG A 39 5.83 -33.59 -14.39
CA ARG A 39 5.37 -34.06 -13.08
C ARG A 39 4.03 -33.42 -12.66
N LEU A 40 3.83 -32.12 -12.92
CA LEU A 40 2.55 -31.45 -12.67
C LEU A 40 1.42 -32.05 -13.51
N ASP A 41 1.68 -32.31 -14.79
CA ASP A 41 0.72 -32.91 -15.72
C ASP A 41 0.38 -34.36 -15.34
N SER A 42 1.30 -35.06 -14.65
CA SER A 42 1.07 -36.41 -14.12
C SER A 42 0.11 -36.43 -12.93
N TYR A 43 -0.02 -35.31 -12.19
CA TYR A 43 -1.02 -35.20 -11.13
C TYR A 43 -2.41 -35.06 -11.74
N LYS A 44 -3.16 -36.17 -11.74
CA LYS A 44 -4.59 -36.11 -11.95
C LYS A 44 -5.24 -35.48 -10.73
N TYR A 45 -5.60 -34.19 -10.83
CA TYR A 45 -6.45 -33.57 -9.83
C TYR A 45 -7.80 -34.30 -9.82
N PRO A 46 -8.17 -35.02 -8.75
CA PRO A 46 -9.36 -35.87 -8.76
C PRO A 46 -10.63 -35.07 -9.09
N VAL A 47 -10.67 -33.81 -8.64
CA VAL A 47 -11.74 -32.84 -8.94
C VAL A 47 -11.91 -32.58 -10.45
N LEU A 48 -10.84 -32.59 -11.24
CA LEU A 48 -10.91 -32.39 -12.70
C LEU A 48 -11.26 -33.68 -13.46
N THR A 49 -11.26 -34.82 -12.78
CA THR A 49 -11.66 -36.12 -13.35
C THR A 49 -13.10 -36.52 -13.03
N LEU A 50 -13.79 -35.72 -12.21
CA LEU A 50 -15.19 -35.94 -11.91
C LEU A 50 -16.06 -35.51 -13.10
N PRO A 51 -17.18 -36.21 -13.36
CA PRO A 51 -18.19 -35.73 -14.31
C PRO A 51 -18.66 -34.32 -13.93
N ASN A 52 -19.00 -33.50 -14.94
CA ASN A 52 -19.41 -32.11 -14.75
C ASN A 52 -20.59 -31.98 -13.78
N GLU A 53 -21.47 -32.99 -13.75
CA GLU A 53 -22.63 -33.06 -12.86
C GLU A 53 -22.19 -33.17 -11.40
N ILE A 54 -21.19 -34.01 -11.10
CA ILE A 54 -20.67 -34.17 -9.74
C ILE A 54 -19.90 -32.94 -9.30
N VAL A 55 -19.15 -32.32 -10.20
CA VAL A 55 -18.46 -31.05 -9.93
C VAL A 55 -19.47 -29.94 -9.65
N ALA A 56 -20.53 -29.84 -10.45
CA ALA A 56 -21.62 -28.90 -10.24
C ALA A 56 -22.34 -29.13 -8.90
N GLU A 57 -22.64 -30.37 -8.54
CA GLU A 57 -23.24 -30.73 -7.24
C GLU A 57 -22.31 -30.41 -6.06
N ILE A 58 -21.00 -30.65 -6.18
CA ILE A 58 -20.01 -30.23 -5.17
C ILE A 58 -20.07 -28.72 -5.01
N PHE A 59 -20.09 -27.97 -6.11
CA PHE A 59 -20.18 -26.52 -6.04
C PHE A 59 -21.53 -26.05 -5.48
N VAL A 60 -22.66 -26.66 -5.87
CA VAL A 60 -24.00 -26.30 -5.39
C VAL A 60 -24.20 -26.65 -3.91
N HIS A 61 -23.60 -27.72 -3.39
CA HIS A 61 -23.79 -28.16 -2.01
C HIS A 61 -22.69 -27.74 -1.04
N PHE A 62 -21.46 -27.50 -1.53
CA PHE A 62 -20.33 -27.08 -0.71
C PHE A 62 -19.93 -25.61 -0.88
N LEU A 63 -20.34 -24.91 -1.96
CA LEU A 63 -20.21 -23.44 -2.03
C LEU A 63 -21.28 -22.62 -1.27
N PRO A 64 -22.46 -23.11 -0.86
CA PRO A 64 -23.36 -22.32 -0.02
C PRO A 64 -22.71 -21.94 1.33
N LEU A 65 -21.68 -22.68 1.76
CA LEU A 65 -20.82 -22.31 2.90
C LEU A 65 -19.62 -21.41 2.49
N LEU A 66 -19.40 -21.23 1.19
CA LEU A 66 -18.45 -20.31 0.57
C LEU A 66 -19.14 -19.07 -0.03
N LEU A 67 -20.34 -18.70 0.47
CA LEU A 67 -20.95 -17.37 0.29
C LEU A 67 -19.96 -16.17 0.40
N PRO A 68 -18.85 -16.22 1.15
CA PRO A 68 -17.80 -15.20 1.05
C PRO A 68 -17.20 -14.96 -0.35
N LEU A 69 -17.29 -15.91 -1.29
CA LEU A 69 -16.67 -15.77 -2.62
C LEU A 69 -17.20 -14.57 -3.42
N TRP A 70 -18.48 -14.22 -3.26
CA TRP A 70 -19.08 -13.08 -3.96
C TRP A 70 -19.04 -11.78 -3.14
N ARG A 71 -18.34 -11.77 -2.00
CA ARG A 71 -18.19 -10.57 -1.18
C ARG A 71 -17.04 -9.70 -1.63
N ALA A 72 -15.99 -10.28 -2.20
CA ALA A 72 -14.83 -9.56 -2.68
C ALA A 72 -14.79 -9.56 -4.20
N ILE A 73 -14.66 -8.37 -4.79
CA ILE A 73 -14.63 -8.18 -6.23
C ILE A 73 -13.44 -7.27 -6.52
N SER A 74 -12.55 -7.73 -7.40
CA SER A 74 -11.45 -6.93 -7.93
C SER A 74 -11.73 -6.73 -9.42
N LEU A 75 -11.72 -5.47 -9.86
CA LEU A 75 -12.09 -5.05 -11.21
C LEU A 75 -10.93 -4.25 -11.78
N SER A 76 -10.38 -4.74 -12.89
CA SER A 76 -9.38 -4.02 -13.68
C SER A 76 -10.07 -3.13 -14.69
N LEU A 77 -9.71 -1.84 -14.73
CA LEU A 77 -10.29 -0.88 -15.67
C LEU A 77 -9.84 -1.12 -17.13
N ASN A 78 -8.91 -2.03 -17.38
CA ASN A 78 -8.48 -2.39 -18.73
C ASN A 78 -9.51 -3.27 -19.48
N ASP A 79 -10.45 -3.92 -18.77
CA ASP A 79 -11.41 -4.89 -19.33
C ASP A 79 -12.88 -4.54 -19.03
N ILE A 80 -13.23 -3.25 -18.97
CA ILE A 80 -14.58 -2.79 -18.54
C ILE A 80 -15.72 -3.43 -19.34
N ALA A 81 -15.58 -3.52 -20.67
CA ALA A 81 -16.63 -4.06 -21.53
C ALA A 81 -16.99 -5.50 -21.15
N LEU A 82 -15.98 -6.34 -20.87
CA LEU A 82 -16.18 -7.73 -20.47
C LEU A 82 -16.72 -7.83 -19.04
N GLN A 83 -16.28 -6.95 -18.14
CA GLN A 83 -16.64 -7.01 -16.72
C GLN A 83 -18.04 -6.46 -16.43
N SER A 84 -18.49 -5.43 -17.15
CA SER A 84 -19.78 -4.75 -16.90
C SER A 84 -20.98 -5.71 -16.87
N ALA A 85 -21.02 -6.67 -17.78
CA ALA A 85 -22.06 -7.69 -17.83
C ALA A 85 -22.04 -8.64 -16.62
N HIS A 86 -20.84 -8.96 -16.10
CA HIS A 86 -20.67 -9.87 -14.97
C HIS A 86 -20.92 -9.19 -13.63
N ILE A 87 -20.64 -7.89 -13.50
CA ILE A 87 -20.78 -7.15 -12.24
C ILE A 87 -22.22 -7.18 -11.72
N SER A 88 -23.20 -7.03 -12.62
CA SER A 88 -24.62 -7.07 -12.24
C SER A 88 -25.02 -8.45 -11.68
N ASP A 89 -24.54 -9.54 -12.30
CA ASP A 89 -24.77 -10.91 -11.83
C ASP A 89 -24.08 -11.14 -10.47
N ILE A 90 -22.83 -10.68 -10.31
CA ILE A 90 -22.09 -10.78 -9.05
C ILE A 90 -22.81 -10.04 -7.92
N PHE A 91 -23.28 -8.81 -8.17
CA PHE A 91 -24.03 -8.05 -7.16
C PHE A 91 -25.39 -8.67 -6.84
N GLY A 92 -26.05 -9.29 -7.82
CA GLY A 92 -27.26 -10.07 -7.61
C GLY A 92 -27.01 -11.30 -6.72
N ARG A 93 -25.95 -12.06 -7.00
CA ARG A 93 -25.56 -13.26 -6.25
C ARG A 93 -25.08 -12.97 -4.84
N SER A 94 -24.38 -11.86 -4.64
CA SER A 94 -23.91 -11.42 -3.31
C SER A 94 -25.07 -10.99 -2.39
N GLY A 95 -26.26 -10.75 -2.93
CA GLY A 95 -27.49 -10.52 -2.17
C GLY A 95 -27.40 -9.30 -1.24
N ARG A 96 -27.40 -9.53 0.08
CA ARG A 96 -27.29 -8.48 1.10
C ARG A 96 -25.95 -8.49 1.84
N CYS A 97 -25.00 -9.30 1.39
CA CYS A 97 -23.71 -9.40 2.06
C CYS A 97 -22.94 -8.07 1.95
N PRO A 98 -22.17 -7.68 2.99
CA PRO A 98 -21.22 -6.59 2.88
C PRO A 98 -20.16 -6.91 1.81
N LEU A 99 -19.77 -5.88 1.06
CA LEU A 99 -18.93 -5.97 -0.13
C LEU A 99 -17.53 -5.38 0.12
N SER A 100 -16.54 -6.02 -0.47
CA SER A 100 -15.17 -5.56 -0.62
C SER A 100 -14.93 -5.33 -2.10
N ILE A 101 -14.65 -4.09 -2.49
CA ILE A 101 -14.51 -3.70 -3.90
C ILE A 101 -13.13 -3.11 -4.10
N GLU A 102 -12.38 -3.67 -5.05
CA GLU A 102 -11.11 -3.13 -5.53
C GLU A 102 -11.28 -2.72 -6.99
N LEU A 103 -11.01 -1.44 -7.27
CA LEU A 103 -10.90 -0.89 -8.61
C LEU A 103 -9.45 -0.52 -8.83
N ASP A 104 -8.79 -1.20 -9.76
CA ASP A 104 -7.38 -0.97 -10.06
C ASP A 104 -7.19 -0.58 -11.54
N GLN A 105 -6.52 0.56 -11.75
CA GLN A 105 -6.07 1.02 -13.06
C GLN A 105 -4.57 0.73 -13.29
N TYR A 106 -3.84 0.27 -12.26
CA TYR A 106 -2.39 0.47 -12.10
C TYR A 106 -1.50 -0.62 -12.69
N GLU A 107 -2.03 -1.66 -13.35
CA GLU A 107 -1.26 -2.88 -13.68
C GLU A 107 0.00 -2.65 -14.57
N ASP A 108 0.12 -1.52 -15.29
CA ASP A 108 1.21 -1.33 -16.27
C ASP A 108 2.21 -0.17 -15.99
N ARG A 109 2.37 0.32 -14.75
CA ARG A 109 3.35 1.41 -14.45
C ARG A 109 4.83 1.11 -14.78
N TYR A 110 5.18 -0.13 -15.14
CA TYR A 110 6.55 -0.50 -15.51
C TYR A 110 6.73 -0.84 -17.01
N GLY A 111 5.65 -0.81 -17.81
CA GLY A 111 5.71 -0.93 -19.26
C GLY A 111 5.66 0.44 -19.91
N TYR A 112 6.69 0.84 -20.65
CA TYR A 112 6.84 2.15 -21.28
C TYR A 112 5.84 2.45 -22.43
N ASP A 113 4.80 1.65 -22.59
CA ASP A 113 3.80 1.82 -23.63
C ASP A 113 2.55 2.43 -23.00
N ASN A 114 2.55 3.75 -22.93
CA ASN A 114 1.39 4.55 -22.55
C ASN A 114 0.23 4.17 -23.50
N PRO A 115 -0.82 3.45 -23.05
CA PRO A 115 -1.93 3.13 -23.93
C PRO A 115 -2.54 4.45 -24.41
N ALA A 116 -2.73 4.57 -25.72
CA ALA A 116 -3.06 5.83 -26.37
C ALA A 116 -4.38 6.46 -25.87
N ASP A 117 -5.24 5.70 -25.17
CA ASP A 117 -6.44 6.18 -24.51
C ASP A 117 -6.73 5.34 -23.25
N PRO A 118 -6.48 5.85 -22.01
CA PRO A 118 -6.89 5.16 -20.80
C PRO A 118 -8.43 5.12 -20.73
N VAL A 119 -8.99 3.93 -20.48
CA VAL A 119 -10.43 3.80 -20.27
C VAL A 119 -10.84 4.57 -19.01
N GLN A 120 -11.89 5.39 -19.12
CA GLN A 120 -12.30 6.26 -18.03
C GLN A 120 -13.10 5.51 -16.95
N PRO A 121 -12.82 5.76 -15.65
CA PRO A 121 -13.59 5.19 -14.53
C PRO A 121 -15.10 5.50 -14.55
N SER A 122 -15.50 6.51 -15.32
CA SER A 122 -16.87 7.01 -15.46
C SER A 122 -17.87 5.97 -15.98
N GLU A 123 -17.41 4.94 -16.69
CA GLU A 123 -18.29 3.89 -17.23
C GLU A 123 -18.68 2.85 -16.16
N LEU A 124 -17.77 2.53 -15.24
CA LEU A 124 -17.93 1.43 -14.30
C LEU A 124 -18.64 1.87 -13.01
N LEU A 125 -18.31 3.05 -12.51
CA LEU A 125 -18.81 3.56 -11.24
C LEU A 125 -20.34 3.67 -11.16
N PRO A 126 -21.08 4.08 -12.22
CA PRO A 126 -22.55 4.06 -12.21
C PRO A 126 -23.15 2.68 -11.93
N THR A 127 -22.43 1.60 -12.23
CA THR A 127 -22.87 0.21 -11.98
C THR A 127 -22.61 -0.21 -10.53
N ILE A 128 -21.56 0.33 -9.90
CA ILE A 128 -21.09 -0.10 -8.57
C ILE A 128 -21.68 0.77 -7.46
N VAL A 129 -21.74 2.09 -7.66
CA VAL A 129 -22.21 3.08 -6.69
C VAL A 129 -23.61 2.80 -6.13
N PRO A 130 -24.59 2.26 -6.90
CA PRO A 130 -25.89 1.85 -6.35
C PRO A 130 -25.81 0.83 -5.21
N HIS A 131 -24.68 0.12 -5.08
CA HIS A 131 -24.44 -0.87 -4.02
C HIS A 131 -23.60 -0.32 -2.84
N SER A 132 -23.30 0.97 -2.81
CA SER A 132 -22.48 1.67 -1.79
C SER A 132 -22.94 1.48 -0.35
N ALA A 133 -24.25 1.32 -0.13
CA ALA A 133 -24.80 1.03 1.19
C ALA A 133 -24.23 -0.26 1.83
N ARG A 134 -23.68 -1.16 1.01
CA ARG A 134 -23.13 -2.46 1.41
C ARG A 134 -21.61 -2.49 1.48
N TRP A 135 -20.91 -1.44 1.06
CA TRP A 135 -19.45 -1.44 1.02
C TRP A 135 -18.88 -1.48 2.44
N GLU A 136 -18.01 -2.44 2.71
CA GLU A 136 -17.26 -2.61 3.95
C GLU A 136 -15.77 -2.29 3.73
N TYR A 137 -15.24 -2.68 2.57
CA TYR A 137 -13.88 -2.38 2.11
C TYR A 137 -13.94 -1.79 0.71
N LEU A 138 -13.25 -0.69 0.48
CA LEU A 138 -13.17 -0.04 -0.82
C LEU A 138 -11.72 0.30 -1.13
N THR A 139 -11.21 -0.18 -2.26
CA THR A 139 -9.90 0.16 -2.80
C THR A 139 -10.11 0.80 -4.16
N LEU A 140 -9.59 2.02 -4.34
CA LEU A 140 -9.69 2.80 -5.56
C LEU A 140 -8.29 3.26 -5.94
N ARG A 141 -7.71 2.66 -6.98
CA ARG A 141 -6.42 3.06 -7.54
C ARG A 141 -6.64 3.60 -8.94
N LEU A 142 -6.83 4.91 -9.03
CA LEU A 142 -7.20 5.62 -10.26
C LEU A 142 -6.07 6.57 -10.67
N PHE A 143 -5.85 6.75 -11.97
CA PHE A 143 -4.89 7.75 -12.47
C PHE A 143 -5.47 9.15 -12.56
N GLU A 144 -6.80 9.25 -12.68
CA GLU A 144 -7.51 10.50 -12.89
C GLU A 144 -8.32 10.90 -11.65
N HIS A 145 -9.00 12.05 -11.75
CA HIS A 145 -9.91 12.53 -10.73
C HIS A 145 -10.99 11.49 -10.41
N LEU A 146 -11.20 11.27 -9.11
CA LEU A 146 -12.32 10.48 -8.64
C LEU A 146 -13.62 11.19 -9.07
N PRO A 147 -14.53 10.54 -9.82
CA PRO A 147 -15.80 11.16 -10.13
C PRO A 147 -16.63 11.33 -8.87
N THR A 148 -17.59 12.25 -8.92
CA THR A 148 -18.41 12.59 -7.76
C THR A 148 -19.27 11.40 -7.32
N ILE A 149 -19.04 10.90 -6.11
CA ILE A 149 -19.82 9.82 -5.49
C ILE A 149 -20.71 10.45 -4.40
N GLU A 150 -22.01 10.60 -4.68
CA GLU A 150 -23.00 11.15 -3.73
C GLU A 150 -23.86 10.06 -3.11
N CYS A 151 -23.24 9.05 -2.51
CA CYS A 151 -24.00 7.94 -1.92
C CYS A 151 -23.52 7.60 -0.51
N PRO A 152 -24.44 7.28 0.42
CA PRO A 152 -24.08 6.94 1.78
C PRO A 152 -23.37 5.59 1.82
N MET A 153 -22.29 5.52 2.60
CA MET A 153 -21.46 4.33 2.80
C MET A 153 -21.44 3.93 4.29
N PRO A 154 -22.59 3.55 4.88
CA PRO A 154 -22.75 3.39 6.33
C PRO A 154 -21.98 2.19 6.92
N LEU A 155 -21.55 1.25 6.09
CA LEU A 155 -20.80 0.05 6.50
C LEU A 155 -19.30 0.15 6.25
N LEU A 156 -18.82 1.21 5.60
CA LEU A 156 -17.43 1.31 5.17
C LEU A 156 -16.49 1.42 6.37
N ARG A 157 -15.56 0.47 6.47
CA ARG A 157 -14.58 0.33 7.56
C ARG A 157 -13.16 0.58 7.10
N HIS A 158 -12.90 0.25 5.84
CA HIS A 158 -11.59 0.39 5.20
C HIS A 158 -11.74 1.11 3.85
N LEU A 159 -10.93 2.15 3.66
CA LEU A 159 -10.80 2.89 2.42
C LEU A 159 -9.33 2.91 2.01
N ASP A 160 -8.99 2.39 0.84
CA ASP A 160 -7.68 2.54 0.21
C ASP A 160 -7.87 3.38 -1.05
N LEU A 161 -7.27 4.56 -1.08
CA LEU A 161 -7.43 5.54 -2.13
C LEU A 161 -6.05 5.94 -2.64
N SER A 162 -5.81 5.64 -3.92
CA SER A 162 -4.67 6.16 -4.66
C SER A 162 -5.14 6.87 -5.90
N LEU A 163 -4.75 8.15 -6.03
CA LEU A 163 -5.10 9.01 -7.15
C LEU A 163 -3.82 9.49 -7.81
N GLY A 164 -3.63 9.21 -9.10
CA GLY A 164 -2.49 9.75 -9.85
C GLY A 164 -2.53 11.29 -9.93
N ASP A 165 -1.35 11.92 -9.87
CA ASP A 165 -1.09 13.35 -10.13
C ASP A 165 -2.25 14.29 -9.77
N THR A 166 -2.57 14.37 -8.47
CA THR A 166 -3.59 15.30 -7.99
C THR A 166 -3.13 16.75 -8.18
N ASN A 167 -3.74 17.45 -9.12
CA ASN A 167 -3.54 18.90 -9.28
C ASN A 167 -4.04 19.60 -7.99
N PRO A 168 -3.29 20.54 -7.40
CA PRO A 168 -3.74 21.30 -6.23
C PRO A 168 -5.06 22.07 -6.43
N ASN A 169 -5.46 22.30 -7.70
CA ASN A 169 -6.74 22.91 -8.05
C ASN A 169 -7.90 21.90 -8.23
N SER A 170 -7.67 20.61 -7.95
CA SER A 170 -8.72 19.59 -8.05
C SER A 170 -9.82 19.88 -7.02
N PRO A 171 -11.10 19.65 -7.36
CA PRO A 171 -12.20 19.87 -6.42
C PRO A 171 -12.09 18.93 -5.21
N TYR A 172 -12.55 19.41 -4.06
CA TYR A 172 -12.62 18.60 -2.85
C TYR A 172 -13.48 17.35 -3.04
N ILE A 173 -12.96 16.20 -2.64
CA ILE A 173 -13.67 14.92 -2.57
C ILE A 173 -14.40 14.86 -1.23
N THR A 174 -15.68 15.23 -1.26
CA THR A 174 -16.57 15.25 -0.09
C THR A 174 -17.36 13.94 0.10
N ALA A 175 -17.28 13.02 -0.86
CA ALA A 175 -17.95 11.72 -0.84
C ALA A 175 -17.69 10.90 0.43
N PHE A 176 -16.54 11.11 1.06
CA PHE A 176 -16.08 10.36 2.23
C PHE A 176 -16.21 11.13 3.56
N SER A 177 -16.92 12.26 3.56
CA SER A 177 -17.09 13.09 4.76
C SER A 177 -17.94 12.43 5.84
N GLU A 178 -18.94 11.63 5.45
CA GLU A 178 -19.87 10.94 6.36
C GLU A 178 -19.67 9.41 6.33
N LEU A 179 -18.60 8.94 6.98
CA LEU A 179 -18.30 7.52 7.10
C LEU A 179 -18.35 7.08 8.57
N PRO A 180 -19.54 6.75 9.12
CA PRO A 180 -19.73 6.56 10.57
C PRO A 180 -18.99 5.35 11.17
N ARG A 181 -18.44 4.47 10.32
CA ARG A 181 -17.75 3.23 10.73
C ARG A 181 -16.32 3.14 10.25
N ILE A 182 -15.78 4.18 9.60
CA ILE A 182 -14.43 4.14 9.06
C ILE A 182 -13.41 4.04 10.20
N ARG A 183 -12.43 3.16 10.04
CA ARG A 183 -11.35 2.93 11.02
C ARG A 183 -9.98 2.94 10.37
N THR A 184 -9.91 2.43 9.14
CA THR A 184 -8.67 2.28 8.40
C THR A 184 -8.78 3.05 7.11
N VAL A 185 -7.76 3.85 6.83
CA VAL A 185 -7.63 4.60 5.59
C VAL A 185 -6.22 4.40 5.05
N VAL A 186 -6.06 4.15 3.76
CA VAL A 186 -4.78 4.18 3.06
C VAL A 186 -4.89 5.30 2.03
N LEU A 187 -4.09 6.35 2.16
CA LEU A 187 -4.00 7.42 1.17
C LEU A 187 -2.62 7.37 0.55
N ASP A 188 -2.57 7.22 -0.77
CA ASP A 188 -1.33 7.22 -1.53
C ASP A 188 -1.41 8.09 -2.77
N ASP A 189 -0.56 9.11 -2.87
CA ASP A 189 -0.56 10.08 -3.98
C ASP A 189 -1.76 11.05 -3.99
N VAL A 190 -2.47 11.14 -2.86
CA VAL A 190 -3.64 11.99 -2.70
C VAL A 190 -3.28 13.21 -1.86
N ALA A 191 -3.36 14.41 -2.43
CA ALA A 191 -3.21 15.62 -1.63
C ALA A 191 -4.31 15.67 -0.56
N ASN A 192 -3.92 15.78 0.71
CA ASN A 192 -4.85 15.65 1.83
C ASN A 192 -5.89 16.76 1.88
N SER A 193 -5.51 17.94 1.39
CA SER A 193 -6.43 19.05 1.25
C SER A 193 -7.65 18.65 0.45
N ILE A 194 -7.52 17.74 -0.52
CA ILE A 194 -8.61 17.36 -1.42
C ILE A 194 -9.63 16.44 -0.74
N VAL A 195 -9.22 15.52 0.15
CA VAL A 195 -10.14 14.50 0.68
C VAL A 195 -10.65 14.87 2.06
N VAL A 196 -11.98 15.03 2.17
CA VAL A 196 -12.64 15.26 3.46
C VAL A 196 -12.99 13.92 4.10
N LEU A 197 -12.36 13.61 5.24
CA LEU A 197 -12.58 12.40 6.02
C LEU A 197 -12.95 12.73 7.48
N PRO A 198 -13.71 11.86 8.17
CA PRO A 198 -13.94 12.00 9.61
C PRO A 198 -12.71 11.54 10.40
N TRP A 199 -11.61 12.29 10.31
CA TRP A 199 -10.28 11.98 10.86
C TRP A 199 -10.31 11.49 12.31
N ALA A 200 -11.13 12.09 13.16
CA ALA A 200 -11.23 11.73 14.57
C ALA A 200 -11.67 10.27 14.81
N GLN A 201 -12.27 9.60 13.83
CA GLN A 201 -12.74 8.22 13.94
C GLN A 201 -11.71 7.16 13.53
N LEU A 202 -10.61 7.60 12.91
CA LEU A 202 -9.58 6.70 12.38
C LEU A 202 -8.69 6.15 13.50
N THR A 203 -8.39 4.87 13.39
CA THR A 203 -7.51 4.15 14.32
C THR A 203 -6.25 3.66 13.62
N SER A 204 -6.27 3.50 12.30
CA SER A 204 -5.19 2.84 11.54
C SER A 204 -4.95 3.44 10.15
N PRO A 205 -4.64 4.73 9.99
CA PRO A 205 -4.29 5.31 8.71
C PRO A 205 -2.89 4.90 8.24
N THR A 206 -2.77 4.71 6.94
CA THR A 206 -1.51 4.69 6.19
C THR A 206 -1.52 5.91 5.29
N LEU A 207 -0.61 6.84 5.54
CA LEU A 207 -0.52 8.10 4.82
C LEU A 207 0.77 8.11 4.02
N ALA A 208 0.67 8.27 2.71
CA ALA A 208 1.81 8.26 1.82
C ALA A 208 1.88 9.52 0.97
N ARG A 209 3.13 9.95 0.73
CA ARG A 209 3.53 11.12 -0.04
C ARG A 209 3.08 12.47 0.54
N LEU A 210 3.01 12.54 1.86
CA LEU A 210 2.66 13.78 2.55
C LEU A 210 3.90 14.61 2.87
N ASP A 211 3.76 15.93 2.80
CA ASP A 211 4.71 16.83 3.45
C ASP A 211 4.51 16.86 4.98
N SER A 212 5.45 17.48 5.70
CA SER A 212 5.42 17.55 7.16
C SER A 212 4.24 18.33 7.72
N HIS A 213 3.80 19.38 7.02
CA HIS A 213 2.71 20.25 7.47
C HIS A 213 1.35 19.56 7.31
N GLU A 214 1.11 18.95 6.14
CA GLU A 214 -0.09 18.15 5.87
C GLU A 214 -0.20 16.97 6.84
N CYS A 215 0.91 16.25 7.06
CA CYS A 215 0.96 15.15 8.00
C CYS A 215 0.62 15.61 9.42
N ALA A 216 1.23 16.70 9.89
CA ALA A 216 0.89 17.29 11.19
C ALA A 216 -0.59 17.67 11.26
N SER A 217 -1.13 18.36 10.25
CA SER A 217 -2.53 18.78 10.20
C SER A 217 -3.51 17.61 10.32
N ILE A 218 -3.24 16.49 9.64
CA ILE A 218 -4.04 15.27 9.78
C ILE A 218 -3.91 14.68 11.18
N LEU A 219 -2.69 14.53 11.68
CA LEU A 219 -2.44 13.87 12.95
C LEU A 219 -3.06 14.62 14.13
N HIS A 220 -3.16 15.95 14.06
CA HIS A 220 -3.90 16.74 15.05
C HIS A 220 -5.41 16.45 15.06
N GLN A 221 -5.97 15.96 13.96
CA GLN A 221 -7.39 15.64 13.83
C GLN A 221 -7.69 14.17 14.15
N THR A 222 -6.69 13.30 14.31
CA THR A 222 -6.85 11.86 14.52
C THR A 222 -6.62 11.44 15.99
N SER A 223 -7.45 11.93 16.91
CA SER A 223 -7.24 11.70 18.35
C SER A 223 -7.34 10.24 18.82
N ASN A 224 -7.94 9.35 18.03
CA ASN A 224 -8.14 7.92 18.36
C ASN A 224 -7.14 6.99 17.65
N LEU A 225 -6.01 7.53 17.21
CA LEU A 225 -4.99 6.78 16.49
C LEU A 225 -4.36 5.69 17.36
N VAL A 226 -4.33 4.45 16.87
CA VAL A 226 -3.72 3.30 17.55
C VAL A 226 -2.53 2.75 16.75
N HIS A 227 -2.68 2.71 15.43
CA HIS A 227 -1.62 2.30 14.50
C HIS A 227 -1.46 3.39 13.44
N CYS A 228 -0.24 3.71 13.05
CA CYS A 228 0.01 4.72 12.03
C CYS A 228 1.19 4.32 11.15
N VAL A 229 0.99 4.39 9.83
CA VAL A 229 2.07 4.22 8.85
C VAL A 229 2.22 5.52 8.08
N LEU A 230 3.41 6.12 8.14
CA LEU A 230 3.75 7.37 7.47
C LEU A 230 4.80 7.09 6.39
N ARG A 231 4.50 7.44 5.15
CA ARG A 231 5.45 7.50 4.04
C ARG A 231 5.60 8.95 3.62
N LEU A 232 6.55 9.64 4.24
CA LEU A 232 6.72 11.08 4.06
C LEU A 232 7.42 11.38 2.73
N CYS A 233 6.92 12.36 1.99
CA CYS A 233 7.60 12.98 0.86
C CYS A 233 8.21 14.30 1.32
N PHE A 234 9.40 14.62 0.82
CA PHE A 234 10.10 15.81 1.24
C PHE A 234 10.13 16.84 0.11
N SER A 235 9.53 18.01 0.35
CA SER A 235 9.66 19.15 -0.54
C SER A 235 11.05 19.77 -0.39
N VAL A 236 11.69 20.12 -1.52
CA VAL A 236 13.04 20.71 -1.56
C VAL A 236 13.06 22.17 -1.07
N GLN A 237 11.92 22.75 -0.72
CA GLN A 237 11.82 24.17 -0.35
C GLN A 237 12.35 24.38 1.07
N GLY A 238 13.56 24.96 1.14
CA GLY A 238 14.44 25.00 2.31
C GLY A 238 14.06 25.96 3.43
N GLU A 239 12.80 26.01 3.81
CA GLU A 239 12.39 26.72 5.03
C GLU A 239 12.06 25.68 6.11
N GLN A 240 12.96 25.58 7.10
CA GLN A 240 12.69 24.85 8.35
C GLN A 240 11.59 25.60 9.12
N GLU A 241 10.34 25.37 8.77
CA GLU A 241 9.24 25.79 9.62
C GLU A 241 9.23 24.95 10.90
N GLN A 242 9.12 25.62 12.05
CA GLN A 242 8.90 24.96 13.33
C GLN A 242 7.53 24.29 13.30
N THR A 243 7.52 22.96 13.18
CA THR A 243 6.30 22.18 13.30
C THR A 243 5.90 22.10 14.78
N ALA A 244 4.63 22.33 15.06
CA ALA A 244 4.07 22.16 16.39
C ALA A 244 4.17 20.69 16.85
N ASP A 245 4.23 20.48 18.16
CA ASP A 245 4.27 19.14 18.75
C ASP A 245 2.99 18.35 18.46
N ILE A 246 3.15 17.15 17.91
CA ILE A 246 2.07 16.23 17.56
C ILE A 246 1.85 15.26 18.73
N THR A 247 0.76 15.44 19.46
CA THR A 247 0.41 14.59 20.60
C THR A 247 -0.60 13.51 20.20
N LEU A 248 -0.23 12.24 20.33
CA LEU A 248 -1.07 11.09 19.96
C LEU A 248 -1.14 10.10 21.13
N PRO A 249 -2.05 10.31 22.10
CA PRO A 249 -2.01 9.65 23.40
C PRO A 249 -2.32 8.15 23.36
N ALA A 250 -3.06 7.69 22.34
CA ALA A 250 -3.45 6.29 22.17
C ALA A 250 -2.60 5.51 21.16
N LEU A 251 -1.58 6.14 20.57
CA LEU A 251 -0.79 5.52 19.50
C LEU A 251 0.11 4.43 20.06
N GLU A 252 -0.17 3.18 19.72
CA GLU A 252 0.59 2.01 20.16
C GLU A 252 1.66 1.58 19.15
N SER A 253 1.42 1.80 17.85
CA SER A 253 2.35 1.45 16.78
C SER A 253 2.55 2.58 15.77
N LEU A 254 3.81 2.93 15.52
CA LEU A 254 4.21 3.96 14.57
C LEU A 254 5.25 3.42 13.60
N THR A 255 4.98 3.55 12.31
CA THR A 255 5.87 3.11 11.24
C THR A 255 6.23 4.26 10.31
N PHE A 256 7.52 4.58 10.19
CA PHE A 256 8.05 5.49 9.18
C PHE A 256 8.66 4.70 8.03
N MET A 257 8.14 4.89 6.82
CA MET A 257 8.66 4.31 5.58
C MET A 257 9.19 5.41 4.66
N GLU A 258 10.18 5.06 3.84
CA GLU A 258 10.79 5.94 2.86
C GLU A 258 9.87 6.14 1.66
N SER A 259 9.71 7.40 1.28
CA SER A 259 9.41 7.79 -0.10
C SER A 259 10.69 8.45 -0.65
N ALA A 260 11.08 8.04 -1.87
CA ALA A 260 12.30 8.29 -2.67
C ALA A 260 13.15 9.61 -2.53
N SER A 261 13.18 10.28 -1.39
CA SER A 261 13.60 11.68 -1.21
C SER A 261 14.52 11.89 0.01
N VAL A 262 15.10 13.09 0.14
CA VAL A 262 16.15 13.46 1.12
C VAL A 262 15.59 13.52 2.55
N PRO A 263 16.20 12.87 3.55
CA PRO A 263 15.64 12.79 4.91
C PRO A 263 15.44 14.16 5.58
N ILE A 264 14.29 14.36 6.23
CA ILE A 264 14.09 15.46 7.20
C ILE A 264 14.72 15.08 8.54
N GLU A 265 15.66 15.90 8.98
CA GLU A 265 16.20 15.82 10.34
C GLU A 265 15.18 16.36 11.35
N GLY A 266 15.07 15.70 12.51
CA GLY A 266 14.25 16.19 13.63
C GLY A 266 12.76 15.88 13.58
N TYR A 267 12.22 15.30 12.49
CA TYR A 267 10.77 15.02 12.41
C TYR A 267 10.27 14.08 13.51
N LEU A 268 11.11 13.14 13.96
CA LEU A 268 10.76 12.24 15.06
C LEU A 268 10.54 13.00 16.39
N GLU A 269 11.25 14.11 16.59
CA GLU A 269 11.21 14.87 17.85
C GLU A 269 9.92 15.68 18.02
N THR A 270 9.10 15.81 16.98
CA THR A 270 7.80 16.50 17.04
C THR A 270 6.73 15.65 17.72
N PHE A 271 6.93 14.33 17.83
CA PHE A 271 5.93 13.41 18.34
C PHE A 271 5.98 13.28 19.86
N ILE A 272 4.81 13.32 20.49
CA ILE A 272 4.56 12.99 21.90
C ILE A 272 3.56 11.83 21.92
N VAL A 273 4.07 10.61 22.11
CA VAL A 273 3.34 9.36 21.92
C VAL A 273 3.47 8.44 23.13
N PRO A 274 2.86 8.79 24.28
CA PRO A 274 3.10 8.11 25.56
C PRO A 274 2.72 6.62 25.59
N ALA A 275 1.75 6.20 24.77
CA ALA A 275 1.33 4.81 24.68
C ALA A 275 2.14 3.96 23.67
N LEU A 276 3.18 4.52 23.05
CA LEU A 276 3.89 3.84 21.96
C LEU A 276 4.65 2.61 22.46
N ARG A 277 4.37 1.45 21.84
CA ARG A 277 5.02 0.17 22.14
C ARG A 277 5.89 -0.31 21.01
N THR A 278 5.47 -0.06 19.77
CA THR A 278 6.18 -0.55 18.57
C THR A 278 6.56 0.63 17.68
N LEU A 279 7.86 0.82 17.48
CA LEU A 279 8.41 1.79 16.54
C LEU A 279 9.11 1.06 15.40
N GLN A 280 8.63 1.27 14.18
CA GLN A 280 9.37 0.89 12.97
C GLN A 280 9.81 2.16 12.25
N ILE A 281 11.10 2.28 11.94
CA ILE A 281 11.64 3.51 11.34
C ILE A 281 12.75 3.19 10.37
N MET A 282 12.80 3.90 9.25
CA MET A 282 13.92 3.76 8.33
C MET A 282 15.18 4.47 8.85
N GLU A 283 16.35 3.85 8.67
CA GLU A 283 17.65 4.34 9.14
C GLU A 283 17.89 5.82 8.79
N MET A 284 17.42 6.25 7.62
CA MET A 284 17.60 7.61 7.13
C MET A 284 16.96 8.69 8.03
N PHE A 285 15.85 8.39 8.70
CA PHE A 285 15.15 9.32 9.61
C PHE A 285 15.88 9.49 10.94
N LEU A 286 16.88 8.65 11.21
CA LEU A 286 17.66 8.68 12.43
C LEU A 286 19.05 9.31 12.21
N ARG A 287 19.29 9.92 11.05
CA ARG A 287 20.56 10.61 10.76
C ARG A 287 20.51 12.06 11.24
N PRO A 288 21.67 12.64 11.60
CA PRO A 288 22.98 12.00 11.66
C PRO A 288 23.25 11.20 12.95
N ARG A 289 22.42 11.36 13.99
CA ARG A 289 22.68 10.84 15.36
C ARG A 289 21.55 9.91 15.82
N PRO A 290 21.57 8.63 15.46
CA PRO A 290 20.44 7.73 15.70
C PRO A 290 20.15 7.50 17.18
N SER A 291 21.20 7.33 17.99
CA SER A 291 21.05 7.10 19.43
C SER A 291 20.48 8.31 20.15
N ASP A 292 20.96 9.51 19.82
CA ASP A 292 20.55 10.75 20.48
C ASP A 292 19.08 11.07 20.14
N LEU A 293 18.70 10.94 18.87
CA LEU A 293 17.31 11.16 18.42
C LEU A 293 16.33 10.18 19.06
N LEU A 294 16.67 8.88 19.12
CA LEU A 294 15.83 7.89 19.79
C LEU A 294 15.72 8.16 21.30
N THR A 295 16.83 8.51 21.96
CA THR A 295 16.82 8.81 23.40
C THR A 295 15.99 10.07 23.70
N SER A 296 16.16 11.13 22.89
CA SER A 296 15.37 12.36 22.93
C SER A 296 13.88 12.07 22.76
N PHE A 297 13.52 11.29 21.72
CA PHE A 297 12.16 10.89 21.42
C PHE A 297 11.50 10.09 22.57
N ILE A 298 12.19 9.07 23.10
CA ILE A 298 11.68 8.24 24.21
C ILE A 298 11.50 9.10 25.46
N SER A 299 12.49 9.92 25.79
CA SER A 299 12.43 10.80 26.96
C SER A 299 11.31 11.84 26.85
N LYS A 300 11.10 12.42 25.67
CA LYS A 300 10.03 13.40 25.40
C LYS A 300 8.64 12.74 25.43
N SER A 301 8.50 11.56 24.83
CA SER A 301 7.22 10.85 24.77
C SER A 301 6.86 10.16 26.08
N GLY A 302 7.84 9.81 26.92
CA GLY A 302 7.62 9.06 28.15
C GLY A 302 7.08 7.64 27.90
N CYS A 303 7.34 7.08 26.71
CA CYS A 303 6.80 5.79 26.28
C CYS A 303 7.71 4.62 26.65
N GLU A 304 7.11 3.45 26.89
CA GLU A 304 7.81 2.19 27.15
C GLU A 304 7.89 1.35 25.87
N LEU A 305 8.89 1.62 25.02
CA LEU A 305 9.05 0.89 23.76
C LEU A 305 9.40 -0.59 24.00
N GLN A 306 8.54 -1.47 23.50
CA GLN A 306 8.71 -2.92 23.56
C GLN A 306 9.46 -3.45 22.34
N GLU A 307 9.24 -2.81 21.18
CA GLU A 307 9.84 -3.22 19.92
C GLU A 307 10.31 -2.01 19.10
N VAL A 308 11.58 -2.05 18.68
CA VAL A 308 12.16 -1.07 17.77
C VAL A 308 12.74 -1.79 16.55
N ARG A 309 12.18 -1.51 15.37
CA ARG A 309 12.65 -2.04 14.09
C ARG A 309 13.27 -0.92 13.26
N ILE A 310 14.58 -0.97 13.07
CA ILE A 310 15.25 -0.07 12.12
C ILE A 310 15.41 -0.80 10.79
N THR A 311 14.76 -0.28 9.75
CA THR A 311 14.84 -0.82 8.39
C THR A 311 15.77 0.05 7.52
N GLY A 312 16.64 -0.55 6.71
CA GLY A 312 17.59 0.21 5.90
C GLY A 312 18.63 -0.65 5.21
N ARG A 313 19.41 -0.06 4.30
CA ARG A 313 20.42 -0.78 3.49
C ARG A 313 21.65 -1.24 4.31
N ARG A 314 21.86 -0.75 5.55
CA ARG A 314 23.04 -1.11 6.36
C ARG A 314 22.66 -1.94 7.58
N ARG A 315 23.20 -3.16 7.65
CA ARG A 315 23.01 -4.13 8.76
C ARG A 315 23.67 -3.73 10.10
N VAL A 316 24.20 -2.52 10.26
CA VAL A 316 25.18 -2.19 11.32
C VAL A 316 24.55 -1.72 12.64
N ILE A 317 23.26 -1.36 12.68
CA ILE A 317 22.68 -0.60 13.80
C ILE A 317 22.15 -1.48 14.95
N THR A 318 22.08 -2.80 14.79
CA THR A 318 21.40 -3.69 15.74
C THR A 318 22.02 -3.71 17.15
N ASN A 319 23.31 -3.41 17.30
CA ASN A 319 23.99 -3.53 18.61
C ASN A 319 23.82 -2.30 19.51
N ALA A 320 23.68 -1.09 18.96
CA ALA A 320 23.52 0.12 19.77
C ALA A 320 22.11 0.20 20.39
N ILE A 321 21.08 -0.24 19.64
CA ILE A 321 19.69 -0.22 20.10
C ILE A 321 19.47 -1.21 21.23
N LYS A 322 20.06 -2.41 21.15
CA LYS A 322 19.98 -3.40 22.24
C LYS A 322 20.46 -2.81 23.55
N LYS A 323 21.51 -1.97 23.51
CA LYS A 323 22.02 -1.27 24.69
C LYS A 323 21.03 -0.23 25.22
N ILE A 324 20.36 0.53 24.36
CA ILE A 324 19.34 1.52 24.76
C ILE A 324 18.14 0.81 25.41
N ILE A 325 17.66 -0.28 24.81
CA ILE A 325 16.52 -1.05 25.34
C ILE A 325 16.91 -1.82 26.62
N SER A 326 18.17 -2.24 26.77
CA SER A 326 18.63 -2.98 27.94
C SER A 326 19.11 -2.11 29.10
N LEU A 327 19.05 -0.77 28.98
CA LEU A 327 19.60 0.17 29.97
C LEU A 327 18.57 0.68 30.99
N ASP A 328 17.31 0.24 30.92
CA ASP A 328 16.33 0.45 32.00
C ASP A 328 16.13 -0.85 32.81
N PRO A 329 16.45 -0.86 34.12
CA PRO A 329 16.18 -1.97 35.04
C PRO A 329 14.74 -2.03 35.58
#